data_AF-A0A351FL74-F1
#
_entry.id   AF-A0A351FL74-F1
#
_cell.length_a   1.000
_cell.length_b   1.000
_cell.length_c   1.000
_cell.angle_alpha   90.00
_cell.angle_beta   90.00
_cell.angle_gamma   90.00
#
_symmetry.space_group_name_H-M   'P 1'
#
loop_
_entity.id
_entity.type
_entity.pdbx_description
1 polymer ?
#
loop_
_entity_poly.entity_id
_entity_poly.type
_entity_poly.pdbx_seq_one_letter_code
_entity_poly.pdbx_strand_id
1 'polypeptide(L)'
;MSPITLFQAPSSEASFYNNMTWSGAGGFRRNAVDRLQSPGDTITSLAGLDREVMTGTLRSNLSLGRLTLSQAVDLTEDRTAGALDNAFLVIPDSTQEAQLMTGDLTEAELRWSTSVNYQQQLIGSTTITPRLSLSGNMLRSNTDPLAQNFVSAPSRIAFGAQLKTDIYGFFGGVGPFEAIRHKITPAIDYAWSPESAPTDMQRAVFGARALQPKNAISVSLTQTWEAKPREPEVEEQVVSLGLESEAPLGDALGAGLGPSQPDSLEAAPDNAEGGLQRVQQVPAMTLLAWRTSVIQYDFVQADSVGLFLSGFETTRLSNEFSSDYLRGLAVSLEHELFADELDENGQLAERRFEPHLSSVNLGFSVGSSSSIFRWLTFWKGDDERGEAAVEPDNSDELDFSGTMDESTIVPGMGRDVSSLASPQSTSGSTGGWNANLSYSLQRPRDPLRVASQMLSGTLRLQPTEKWSVSWRTAYDIELGAFNDHSIRLTRDLHRWEANFDFLQTATGNWTFRFEVSLRDNRDLKFDYRQRNLDMGLQSR
;
A
#
# COMPACT_ATOMS: atom_id res chain seq x y z
N MET A 1 5.30 2.50 -28.14
CA MET A 1 4.77 1.89 -29.39
C MET A 1 4.03 0.62 -29.03
N SER A 2 3.05 0.20 -29.83
CA SER A 2 2.41 -1.12 -29.65
C SER A 2 3.44 -2.24 -29.89
N PRO A 3 3.29 -3.40 -29.21
CA PRO A 3 4.18 -4.54 -29.44
C PRO A 3 4.07 -5.05 -30.88
N ILE A 4 5.21 -5.35 -31.51
CA ILE A 4 5.29 -5.97 -32.83
C ILE A 4 5.68 -7.44 -32.64
N THR A 5 4.91 -8.35 -33.23
CA THR A 5 5.24 -9.78 -33.23
C THR A 5 5.91 -10.15 -34.54
N LEU A 6 7.16 -10.61 -34.48
CA LEU A 6 7.97 -11.09 -35.59
C LEU A 6 7.81 -12.61 -35.73
N PHE A 7 7.86 -13.10 -36.98
CA PHE A 7 7.72 -14.52 -37.32
C PHE A 7 6.48 -15.15 -36.65
N GLN A 8 5.30 -14.61 -36.91
CA GLN A 8 4.05 -15.09 -36.33
C GLN A 8 3.79 -16.53 -36.78
N ALA A 9 3.53 -17.42 -35.83
CA ALA A 9 3.13 -18.80 -36.08
C ALA A 9 1.99 -19.18 -35.13
N PRO A 10 1.03 -20.01 -35.57
CA PRO A 10 0.00 -20.55 -34.70
C PRO A 10 0.62 -21.27 -33.50
N SER A 11 -0.09 -21.35 -32.37
CA SER A 11 0.39 -22.03 -31.16
C SER A 11 0.78 -23.51 -31.39
N SER A 12 0.16 -24.17 -32.38
CA SER A 12 0.48 -25.54 -32.80
C SER A 12 1.83 -25.69 -33.52
N GLU A 13 2.38 -24.60 -34.07
CA GLU A 13 3.65 -24.58 -34.81
C GLU A 13 4.71 -23.70 -34.09
N ALA A 14 4.47 -23.36 -32.82
CA ALA A 14 5.39 -22.55 -32.04
C ALA A 14 6.74 -23.29 -31.87
N SER A 15 7.83 -22.56 -32.14
CA SER A 15 9.21 -23.02 -32.07
C SER A 15 10.07 -21.95 -31.41
N PHE A 16 11.32 -22.27 -31.11
CA PHE A 16 12.21 -21.40 -30.34
C PHE A 16 12.57 -20.07 -31.04
N TYR A 17 12.25 -19.92 -32.33
CA TYR A 17 12.61 -18.75 -33.15
C TYR A 17 11.41 -17.93 -33.63
N ASN A 18 10.18 -18.39 -33.37
CA ASN A 18 8.96 -17.73 -33.83
C ASN A 18 8.20 -17.06 -32.66
N ASN A 19 7.20 -16.24 -32.98
CA ASN A 19 6.42 -15.49 -31.98
C ASN A 19 7.27 -14.59 -31.07
N MET A 20 8.30 -13.97 -31.66
CA MET A 20 9.13 -13.00 -30.97
C MET A 20 8.39 -11.68 -30.86
N THR A 21 8.20 -11.17 -29.65
CA THR A 21 7.52 -9.89 -29.44
C THR A 21 8.53 -8.81 -29.08
N TRP A 22 8.57 -7.74 -29.87
CA TRP A 22 9.36 -6.55 -29.60
C TRP A 22 8.45 -5.40 -29.20
N SER A 23 8.80 -4.69 -28.13
CA SER A 23 8.09 -3.48 -27.70
C SER A 23 9.10 -2.40 -27.35
N GLY A 24 8.89 -1.20 -27.87
CA GLY A 24 9.68 -0.02 -27.55
C GLY A 24 8.85 1.07 -26.88
N ALA A 25 9.41 1.72 -25.88
CA ALA A 25 8.83 2.91 -25.25
C ALA A 25 9.89 4.01 -25.18
N GLY A 26 9.47 5.25 -25.44
CA GLY A 26 10.33 6.41 -25.33
C GLY A 26 9.54 7.56 -24.74
N GLY A 27 10.16 8.31 -23.85
CA GLY A 27 9.56 9.47 -23.20
C GLY A 27 10.58 10.59 -23.06
N PHE A 28 10.13 11.82 -23.23
CA PHE A 28 10.92 13.01 -22.97
C PHE A 28 10.09 13.94 -22.11
N ARG A 29 10.66 14.45 -21.03
CA ARG A 29 10.03 15.40 -20.12
C ARG A 29 11.01 16.51 -19.80
N ARG A 30 10.53 17.74 -19.81
CA ARG A 30 11.25 18.94 -19.43
C ARG A 30 10.44 19.65 -18.35
N ASN A 31 11.03 19.86 -17.18
CA ASN A 31 10.45 20.63 -16.10
C ASN A 31 11.33 21.87 -15.90
N ALA A 32 10.76 23.06 -16.05
CA ALA A 32 11.44 24.33 -15.78
C ALA A 32 10.72 25.05 -14.64
N VAL A 33 11.50 25.60 -13.70
CA VAL A 33 11.01 26.42 -12.59
C VAL A 33 11.72 27.76 -12.68
N ASP A 34 10.94 28.79 -13.01
CA ASP A 34 11.42 30.17 -13.05
C ASP A 34 11.17 30.82 -11.68
N ARG A 35 12.17 31.47 -11.12
CA ARG A 35 12.09 32.18 -9.84
C ARG A 35 12.23 33.68 -10.10
N LEU A 36 11.20 34.42 -9.69
CA LEU A 36 11.20 35.88 -9.81
C LEU A 36 12.25 36.48 -8.89
N GLN A 37 13.30 37.07 -9.47
CA GLN A 37 14.30 37.84 -8.74
C GLN A 37 13.89 39.31 -8.71
N SER A 38 13.92 39.93 -7.53
CA SER A 38 13.68 41.37 -7.42
C SER A 38 14.97 42.12 -7.80
N PRO A 39 14.88 43.22 -8.58
CA PRO A 39 16.05 44.02 -8.91
C PRO A 39 16.75 44.51 -7.63
N GLY A 40 17.97 44.02 -7.37
CA GLY A 40 18.77 44.36 -6.18
C GLY A 40 18.96 43.24 -5.16
N ASP A 41 18.33 42.07 -5.34
CA ASP A 41 18.61 40.90 -4.52
C ASP A 41 20.04 40.39 -4.75
N THR A 42 20.78 40.17 -3.67
CA THR A 42 22.08 39.48 -3.74
C THR A 42 21.82 37.98 -3.72
N ILE A 43 22.13 37.29 -4.82
CA ILE A 43 22.02 35.83 -4.91
C ILE A 43 23.06 35.22 -3.96
N THR A 44 22.59 34.82 -2.78
CA THR A 44 23.42 34.19 -1.74
C THR A 44 23.37 32.66 -1.79
N SER A 45 22.50 32.08 -2.63
CA SER A 45 22.39 30.62 -2.79
C SER A 45 21.90 30.22 -4.18
N LEU A 46 22.36 29.06 -4.66
CA LEU A 46 21.91 28.44 -5.92
C LEU A 46 20.41 28.11 -5.90
N ALA A 47 19.80 28.00 -4.72
CA ALA A 47 18.36 27.79 -4.59
C ALA A 47 17.55 28.98 -5.10
N GLY A 48 18.09 30.19 -5.22
CA GLY A 48 17.37 31.36 -5.72
C GLY A 48 17.26 31.46 -7.25
N LEU A 49 17.85 30.52 -7.99
CA LEU A 49 18.03 30.58 -9.43
C LEU A 49 16.99 29.75 -10.20
N ASP A 50 16.83 30.07 -11.48
CA ASP A 50 16.02 29.29 -12.41
C ASP A 50 16.65 27.91 -12.61
N ARG A 51 15.82 26.88 -12.55
CA ARG A 51 16.27 25.49 -12.69
C ARG A 51 15.44 24.76 -13.74
N GLU A 52 16.14 24.05 -14.60
CA GLU A 52 15.56 23.25 -15.65
C GLU A 52 16.10 21.82 -15.55
N VAL A 53 15.19 20.85 -15.47
CA VAL A 53 15.52 19.42 -15.48
C VAL A 53 14.89 18.78 -16.71
N MET A 54 15.72 18.24 -17.59
CA MET A 54 15.31 17.41 -18.72
C MET A 54 15.54 15.94 -18.38
N THR A 55 14.57 15.09 -18.68
CA THR A 55 14.68 13.64 -18.57
C THR A 55 14.23 12.99 -19.87
N GLY A 56 15.10 12.22 -20.50
CA GLY A 56 14.82 11.35 -21.63
C GLY A 56 14.90 9.89 -21.21
N THR A 57 13.97 9.06 -21.63
CA THR A 57 13.99 7.62 -21.38
C THR A 57 13.70 6.88 -22.68
N LEU A 58 14.46 5.84 -22.94
CA LEU A 58 14.27 4.91 -24.05
C LEU A 58 14.35 3.49 -23.51
N ARG A 59 13.34 2.68 -23.81
CA ARG A 59 13.22 1.28 -23.40
C ARG A 59 12.96 0.43 -24.64
N SER A 60 13.66 -0.68 -24.77
CA SER A 60 13.44 -1.68 -25.81
C SER A 60 13.37 -3.05 -25.13
N ASN A 61 12.30 -3.79 -25.36
CA ASN A 61 12.11 -5.11 -24.79
C ASN A 61 11.82 -6.11 -25.91
N LEU A 62 12.57 -7.20 -25.91
CA LEU A 62 12.44 -8.29 -26.85
C LEU A 62 12.19 -9.56 -26.06
N SER A 63 11.04 -10.20 -26.23
CA SER A 63 10.73 -11.48 -25.61
C SER A 63 10.53 -12.57 -26.65
N LEU A 64 11.12 -13.74 -26.36
CA LEU A 64 11.07 -14.95 -27.17
C LEU A 64 10.81 -16.13 -26.23
N GLY A 65 9.54 -16.52 -26.13
CA GLY A 65 9.10 -17.53 -25.16
C GLY A 65 9.44 -17.13 -23.73
N ARG A 66 10.38 -17.85 -23.12
CA ARG A 66 10.85 -17.65 -21.73
C ARG A 66 12.09 -16.75 -21.61
N LEU A 67 12.68 -16.36 -22.75
CA LEU A 67 13.82 -15.45 -22.84
C LEU A 67 13.32 -14.03 -23.01
N THR A 68 13.88 -13.10 -22.24
CA THR A 68 13.62 -11.65 -22.39
C THR A 68 14.95 -10.90 -22.42
N LEU A 69 15.13 -10.08 -23.45
CA LEU A 69 16.21 -9.12 -23.59
C LEU A 69 15.61 -7.72 -23.41
N SER A 70 16.02 -7.01 -22.36
CA SER A 70 15.57 -5.66 -22.07
C SER A 70 16.75 -4.70 -22.13
N GLN A 71 16.57 -3.61 -22.86
CA GLN A 71 17.52 -2.51 -23.00
C GLN A 71 16.88 -1.22 -22.52
N ALA A 72 17.64 -0.42 -21.82
CA ALA A 72 17.20 0.88 -21.33
C ALA A 72 18.32 1.91 -21.46
N VAL A 73 17.94 3.13 -21.81
CA VAL A 73 18.77 4.32 -21.78
C VAL A 73 17.97 5.41 -21.09
N ASP A 74 18.54 5.99 -20.05
CA ASP A 74 17.96 7.10 -19.30
C ASP A 74 18.97 8.26 -19.36
N LEU A 75 18.53 9.44 -19.77
CA LEU A 75 19.31 10.67 -19.83
C LEU A 75 18.65 11.68 -18.89
N THR A 76 19.40 12.22 -17.95
CA THR A 76 18.96 13.35 -17.11
C THR A 76 19.92 14.49 -17.31
N GLU A 77 19.41 15.69 -17.56
CA GLU A 77 20.20 16.91 -17.65
C GLU A 77 19.60 17.95 -16.72
N ASP A 78 20.42 18.46 -15.81
CA ASP A 78 20.08 19.52 -14.87
C ASP A 78 20.83 20.79 -15.28
N ARG A 79 20.10 21.90 -15.36
CA ARG A 79 20.61 23.21 -15.70
C ARG A 79 20.13 24.21 -14.66
N THR A 80 21.04 24.88 -14.00
CA THR A 80 20.75 26.02 -13.14
C THR A 80 21.26 27.29 -13.81
N ALA A 81 20.34 28.16 -14.25
CA ALA A 81 20.70 29.33 -15.03
C ALA A 81 21.32 30.43 -14.16
N GLY A 82 22.33 31.13 -14.67
CA GLY A 82 23.02 32.23 -13.98
C GLY A 82 23.80 31.82 -12.73
N ALA A 83 24.03 30.52 -12.51
CA ALA A 83 24.70 29.98 -11.32
C ALA A 83 26.17 30.40 -11.20
N LEU A 84 26.81 30.77 -12.30
CA LEU A 84 28.21 31.16 -12.37
C LEU A 84 28.38 32.66 -12.72
N ASP A 85 27.31 33.46 -12.67
CA ASP A 85 27.37 34.90 -13.02
C ASP A 85 28.03 35.76 -11.93
N ASN A 86 28.06 35.29 -10.68
CA ASN A 86 28.88 35.86 -9.61
C ASN A 86 30.08 34.94 -9.35
N ALA A 87 31.25 35.34 -9.84
CA ALA A 87 32.51 34.58 -9.86
C ALA A 87 32.76 33.72 -8.60
N PHE A 88 32.70 32.40 -8.76
CA PHE A 88 33.25 31.46 -7.78
C PHE A 88 34.72 31.19 -8.10
N LEU A 89 35.61 31.49 -7.16
CA LEU A 89 37.00 31.05 -7.20
C LEU A 89 37.03 29.55 -6.89
N VAL A 90 37.04 28.72 -7.93
CA VAL A 90 37.51 27.34 -7.79
C VAL A 90 39.03 27.43 -7.67
N ILE A 91 39.56 27.08 -6.49
CA ILE A 91 41.01 26.91 -6.27
C ILE A 91 41.28 25.41 -6.46
N PRO A 92 41.78 24.96 -7.61
CA PRO A 92 42.22 23.58 -7.75
C PRO A 92 43.52 23.43 -6.95
N ASP A 93 43.84 22.21 -6.54
CA ASP A 93 45.04 21.89 -5.78
C ASP A 93 46.30 22.48 -6.46
N SER A 94 46.77 23.60 -5.90
CA SER A 94 48.06 24.33 -6.02
C SER A 94 48.80 24.43 -7.38
N THR A 95 48.25 23.97 -8.50
CA THR A 95 48.96 23.90 -9.81
C THR A 95 48.13 24.33 -11.03
N GLN A 96 46.89 24.77 -10.86
CA GLN A 96 46.04 25.24 -11.98
C GLN A 96 45.62 26.71 -11.82
N GLU A 97 45.60 27.45 -12.93
CA GLU A 97 45.17 28.85 -12.98
C GLU A 97 43.66 28.98 -12.69
N ALA A 98 43.27 29.99 -11.91
CA ALA A 98 41.87 30.28 -11.63
C ALA A 98 41.13 30.65 -12.93
N GLN A 99 40.20 29.80 -13.35
CA GLN A 99 39.36 30.06 -14.52
C GLN A 99 38.05 30.73 -14.08
N LEU A 100 37.79 31.92 -14.61
CA LEU A 100 36.50 32.58 -14.50
C LEU A 100 35.48 31.76 -15.32
N MET A 101 34.65 30.99 -14.63
CA MET A 101 33.48 30.38 -15.24
C MET A 101 32.31 31.36 -15.11
N THR A 102 31.65 31.67 -16.22
CA THR A 102 30.48 32.55 -16.30
C THR A 102 29.38 31.82 -17.05
N GLY A 103 28.13 31.98 -16.62
CA GLY A 103 26.96 31.33 -17.22
C GLY A 103 26.30 30.28 -16.35
N ASP A 104 25.69 29.29 -16.99
CA ASP A 104 24.84 28.32 -16.32
C ASP A 104 25.65 27.15 -15.74
N LEU A 105 25.15 26.52 -14.68
CA LEU A 105 25.65 25.22 -14.22
C LEU A 105 24.88 24.13 -14.96
N THR A 106 25.58 23.27 -15.70
CA THR A 106 24.96 22.15 -16.43
C THR A 106 25.63 20.82 -16.11
N GLU A 107 24.81 19.84 -15.78
CA GLU A 107 25.23 18.46 -15.54
C GLU A 107 24.30 17.51 -16.28
N ALA A 108 24.86 16.59 -17.05
CA ALA A 108 24.12 15.58 -17.79
C ALA A 108 24.64 14.18 -17.44
N GLU A 109 23.73 13.30 -17.03
CA GLU A 109 23.98 11.91 -16.71
C GLU A 109 23.25 11.02 -17.72
N LEU A 110 23.99 10.12 -18.40
CA LEU A 110 23.43 9.11 -19.28
C LEU A 110 23.70 7.73 -18.69
N ARG A 111 22.63 7.05 -18.31
CA ARG A 111 22.64 5.69 -17.79
C ARG A 111 22.10 4.75 -18.84
N TRP A 112 22.77 3.62 -19.03
CA TRP A 112 22.27 2.57 -19.93
C TRP A 112 22.38 1.21 -19.27
N SER A 113 21.47 0.32 -19.67
CA SER A 113 21.50 -1.08 -19.24
C SER A 113 21.00 -2.00 -20.34
N THR A 114 21.60 -3.19 -20.40
CA THR A 114 21.15 -4.32 -21.20
C THR A 114 21.05 -5.51 -20.26
N SER A 115 19.92 -6.20 -20.28
CA SER A 115 19.69 -7.35 -19.42
C SER A 115 19.07 -8.49 -20.21
N VAL A 116 19.49 -9.71 -19.89
CA VAL A 116 18.98 -10.96 -20.44
C VAL A 116 18.48 -11.80 -19.28
N ASN A 117 17.22 -12.17 -19.33
CA ASN A 117 16.55 -12.99 -18.32
C ASN A 117 15.97 -14.23 -19.00
N TYR A 118 16.08 -15.38 -18.35
CA TYR A 118 15.47 -16.61 -18.83
C TYR A 118 14.72 -17.29 -17.70
N GLN A 119 13.40 -17.47 -17.82
CA GLN A 119 12.60 -18.12 -16.78
C GLN A 119 12.47 -19.62 -17.05
N GLN A 120 13.16 -20.45 -16.28
CA GLN A 120 13.07 -21.91 -16.36
C GLN A 120 12.17 -22.46 -15.25
N GLN A 121 11.11 -23.16 -15.62
CA GLN A 121 10.38 -23.98 -14.66
C GLN A 121 11.18 -25.24 -14.33
N LEU A 122 11.35 -25.50 -13.04
CA LEU A 122 12.01 -26.69 -12.51
C LEU A 122 10.93 -27.75 -12.22
N ILE A 123 10.68 -28.05 -10.94
CA ILE A 123 9.71 -29.05 -10.49
C ILE A 123 8.53 -28.35 -9.79
N GLY A 124 7.31 -28.74 -10.16
CA GLY A 124 6.08 -28.17 -9.61
C GLY A 124 5.95 -26.69 -9.95
N SER A 125 5.72 -25.87 -8.93
CA SER A 125 5.62 -24.41 -8.99
C SER A 125 7.00 -23.72 -8.90
N THR A 126 8.09 -24.47 -8.81
CA THR A 126 9.43 -23.90 -8.64
C THR A 126 9.96 -23.38 -9.97
N THR A 127 10.37 -22.12 -9.98
CA THR A 127 10.97 -21.44 -11.14
C THR A 127 12.33 -20.88 -10.76
N ILE A 128 13.32 -21.07 -11.63
CA ILE A 128 14.60 -20.37 -11.56
C ILE A 128 14.70 -19.37 -12.72
N THR A 129 15.10 -18.15 -12.42
CA THR A 129 15.27 -17.08 -13.40
C THR A 129 16.71 -16.58 -13.34
N PRO A 130 17.65 -17.23 -14.06
CA PRO A 130 18.95 -16.64 -14.33
C PRO A 130 18.81 -15.30 -15.04
N ARG A 131 19.65 -14.35 -14.62
CA ARG A 131 19.75 -13.00 -15.16
C ARG A 131 21.20 -12.62 -15.38
N LEU A 132 21.46 -11.95 -16.49
CA LEU A 132 22.72 -11.30 -16.81
C LEU A 132 22.41 -9.86 -17.17
N SER A 133 23.03 -8.90 -16.51
CA SER A 133 22.94 -7.49 -16.85
C SER A 133 24.31 -6.87 -17.07
N LEU A 134 24.34 -5.92 -17.99
CA LEU A 134 25.45 -5.04 -18.27
C LEU A 134 24.90 -3.61 -18.21
N SER A 135 25.50 -2.78 -17.38
CA SER A 135 25.09 -1.39 -17.22
C SER A 135 26.29 -0.45 -17.23
N GLY A 136 26.06 0.80 -17.60
CA GLY A 136 27.07 1.84 -17.54
C GLY A 136 26.45 3.19 -17.23
N ASN A 137 27.30 4.10 -16.76
CA ASN A 137 26.97 5.50 -16.52
C ASN A 137 27.94 6.38 -17.31
N MET A 138 27.47 7.54 -17.76
CA MET A 138 28.29 8.58 -18.36
C MET A 138 27.90 9.92 -17.75
N LEU A 139 28.91 10.70 -17.38
CA LEU A 139 28.73 12.03 -16.81
C LEU A 139 29.33 13.07 -17.76
N ARG A 140 28.62 14.18 -17.93
CA ARG A 140 29.15 15.41 -18.52
C ARG A 140 28.80 16.55 -17.57
N SER A 141 29.78 17.33 -17.14
CA SER A 141 29.58 18.52 -16.32
C SER A 141 30.40 19.66 -16.89
N ASN A 142 29.82 20.84 -16.96
CA ASN A 142 30.55 22.02 -17.40
C ASN A 142 31.42 22.64 -16.30
N THR A 143 31.29 22.22 -15.04
CA THR A 143 32.11 22.68 -13.91
C THR A 143 33.26 21.74 -13.56
N ASP A 144 33.20 20.48 -13.99
CA ASP A 144 34.29 19.53 -13.82
C ASP A 144 35.24 19.59 -15.04
N PRO A 145 36.51 20.03 -14.87
CA PRO A 145 37.46 20.08 -15.97
C PRO A 145 37.75 18.71 -16.60
N LEU A 146 37.55 17.62 -15.85
CA LEU A 146 37.75 16.26 -16.34
C LEU A 146 36.51 15.69 -17.05
N ALA A 147 35.34 16.32 -16.90
CA ALA A 147 34.06 15.83 -17.46
C ALA A 147 33.35 16.82 -18.39
N GLN A 148 34.06 17.75 -19.03
CA GLN A 148 33.48 18.70 -20.00
C GLN A 148 32.81 18.00 -21.21
N ASN A 149 33.28 16.80 -21.56
CA ASN A 149 32.63 15.87 -22.48
C ASN A 149 32.13 14.65 -21.73
N PHE A 150 31.24 13.85 -22.31
CA PHE A 150 30.79 12.61 -21.68
C PHE A 150 31.96 11.68 -21.37
N VAL A 151 32.22 11.48 -20.08
CA VAL A 151 33.15 10.49 -19.56
C VAL A 151 32.35 9.28 -19.11
N SER A 152 32.78 8.08 -19.49
CA SER A 152 32.11 6.84 -19.07
C SER A 152 32.69 6.32 -17.77
N ALA A 153 31.82 5.99 -16.82
CA ALA A 153 32.16 5.15 -15.68
C ALA A 153 32.49 3.72 -16.15
N PRO A 154 33.25 2.94 -15.36
CA PRO A 154 33.44 1.53 -15.60
C PRO A 154 32.10 0.82 -15.79
N SER A 155 32.00 0.01 -16.85
CA SER A 155 30.80 -0.79 -17.07
C SER A 155 30.70 -1.86 -15.99
N ARG A 156 29.48 -2.07 -15.50
CA ARG A 156 29.17 -3.05 -14.47
C ARG A 156 28.44 -4.23 -15.08
N ILE A 157 29.04 -5.41 -14.92
CA ILE A 157 28.39 -6.68 -15.23
C ILE A 157 27.80 -7.22 -13.93
N ALA A 158 26.58 -7.73 -13.97
CA ALA A 158 26.01 -8.48 -12.87
C ALA A 158 25.37 -9.77 -13.37
N PHE A 159 25.68 -10.87 -12.69
CA PHE A 159 25.06 -12.17 -12.87
C PHE A 159 24.19 -12.45 -11.67
N GLY A 160 23.05 -13.09 -11.88
CA GLY A 160 22.22 -13.50 -10.79
C GLY A 160 21.28 -14.62 -11.16
N ALA A 161 20.62 -15.16 -10.16
CA ALA A 161 19.55 -16.12 -10.35
C ALA A 161 18.52 -15.93 -9.25
N GLN A 162 17.25 -15.90 -9.64
CA GLN A 162 16.15 -15.88 -8.70
C GLN A 162 15.49 -17.26 -8.66
N LEU A 163 15.43 -17.88 -7.49
CA LEU A 163 14.66 -19.09 -7.24
C LEU A 163 13.37 -18.71 -6.52
N LYS A 164 12.23 -19.06 -7.08
CA LYS A 164 10.90 -18.87 -6.48
C LYS A 164 10.17 -20.20 -6.47
N THR A 165 9.50 -20.53 -5.37
CA THR A 165 8.64 -21.72 -5.29
C THR A 165 7.34 -21.38 -4.58
N ASP A 166 6.26 -22.08 -4.91
CA ASP A 166 4.99 -22.01 -4.16
C ASP A 166 4.75 -23.35 -3.49
N ILE A 167 4.83 -23.37 -2.16
CA ILE A 167 4.60 -24.55 -1.33
C ILE A 167 3.17 -24.46 -0.78
N TYR A 168 2.40 -25.53 -0.96
CA TYR A 168 1.01 -25.60 -0.53
C TYR A 168 0.84 -26.65 0.58
N GLY A 169 0.19 -26.26 1.67
CA GLY A 169 -0.34 -27.16 2.70
C GLY A 169 -1.87 -27.10 2.70
N PHE A 170 -2.54 -28.25 2.72
CA PHE A 170 -3.99 -28.34 2.81
C PHE A 170 -4.37 -28.96 4.14
N PHE A 171 -5.27 -28.30 4.86
CA PHE A 171 -5.79 -28.69 6.15
C PHE A 171 -7.30 -28.87 6.06
N GLY A 172 -7.85 -29.75 6.91
CA GLY A 172 -9.30 -29.92 7.02
C GLY A 172 -10.01 -28.64 7.47
N GLY A 173 -11.32 -28.59 7.26
CA GLY A 173 -12.15 -27.47 7.67
C GLY A 173 -12.31 -27.36 9.19
N VAL A 174 -12.34 -26.12 9.68
CA VAL A 174 -12.65 -25.78 11.08
C VAL A 174 -13.78 -24.77 11.11
N GLY A 175 -14.81 -25.02 11.92
CA GLY A 175 -15.94 -24.11 12.08
C GLY A 175 -16.71 -23.87 10.77
N PRO A 176 -16.86 -22.61 10.31
CA PRO A 176 -17.61 -22.26 9.10
C PRO A 176 -16.85 -22.58 7.80
N PHE A 177 -15.65 -23.14 7.88
CA PHE A 177 -14.81 -23.43 6.73
C PHE A 177 -14.79 -24.93 6.44
N GLU A 178 -14.83 -25.29 5.15
CA GLU A 178 -14.76 -26.67 4.65
C GLU A 178 -13.32 -27.15 4.56
N ALA A 179 -12.41 -26.27 4.15
CA ALA A 179 -10.98 -26.57 4.01
C ALA A 179 -10.16 -25.28 4.18
N ILE A 180 -8.93 -25.43 4.68
CA ILE A 180 -7.97 -24.35 4.83
C ILE A 180 -6.72 -24.68 4.01
N ARG A 181 -6.25 -23.72 3.22
CA ARG A 181 -5.02 -23.81 2.43
C ARG A 181 -4.00 -22.82 2.98
N HIS A 182 -2.80 -23.28 3.26
CA HIS A 182 -1.63 -22.45 3.49
C HIS A 182 -0.75 -22.44 2.25
N LYS A 183 -0.49 -21.26 1.70
CA LYS A 183 0.45 -21.04 0.62
C LYS A 183 1.68 -20.32 1.18
N ILE A 184 2.86 -20.90 1.02
CA ILE A 184 4.14 -20.28 1.34
C ILE A 184 4.89 -20.06 0.02
N THR A 185 5.24 -18.81 -0.26
CA THR A 185 6.04 -18.43 -1.42
C THR A 185 7.37 -17.85 -0.95
N PRO A 186 8.40 -18.69 -0.72
CA PRO A 186 9.75 -18.20 -0.53
C PRO A 186 10.37 -17.78 -1.88
N ALA A 187 11.16 -16.72 -1.85
CA ALA A 187 11.99 -16.32 -2.97
C ALA A 187 13.42 -16.05 -2.48
N ILE A 188 14.37 -16.62 -3.20
CA ILE A 188 15.81 -16.45 -2.97
C ILE A 188 16.37 -15.81 -4.23
N ASP A 189 17.09 -14.72 -4.07
CA ASP A 189 17.74 -13.99 -5.16
C ASP A 189 19.24 -13.93 -4.87
N TYR A 190 20.03 -14.37 -5.84
CA TYR A 190 21.49 -14.29 -5.80
C TYR A 190 21.95 -13.24 -6.81
N ALA A 191 22.88 -12.39 -6.41
CA ALA A 191 23.44 -11.33 -7.24
C ALA A 191 24.95 -11.25 -7.04
N TRP A 192 25.70 -11.39 -8.13
CA TRP A 192 27.15 -11.27 -8.16
C TRP A 192 27.58 -10.26 -9.22
N SER A 193 28.47 -9.35 -8.85
CA SER A 193 29.09 -8.38 -9.72
C SER A 193 30.60 -8.38 -9.44
N PRO A 194 31.45 -8.66 -10.44
CA PRO A 194 32.89 -8.70 -10.24
C PRO A 194 33.45 -7.32 -9.90
N GLU A 195 34.67 -7.32 -9.38
CA GLU A 195 35.45 -6.10 -9.20
C GLU A 195 35.74 -5.44 -10.56
N SER A 196 35.70 -4.10 -10.58
CA SER A 196 36.06 -3.31 -11.75
C SER A 196 37.30 -2.49 -11.43
N ALA A 197 38.27 -2.47 -12.35
CA ALA A 197 39.47 -1.65 -12.23
C ALA A 197 39.27 -0.33 -12.99
N PRO A 198 38.88 0.77 -12.32
CA PRO A 198 38.73 2.07 -12.97
C PRO A 198 40.09 2.64 -13.41
N THR A 199 40.07 3.41 -14.50
CA THR A 199 41.18 4.29 -14.87
C THR A 199 41.31 5.46 -13.88
N ASP A 200 42.47 6.13 -13.86
CA ASP A 200 42.69 7.27 -12.95
C ASP A 200 41.67 8.38 -13.16
N MET A 201 41.31 8.65 -14.42
CA MET A 201 40.25 9.59 -14.80
C MET A 201 38.88 9.17 -14.25
N GLN A 202 38.52 7.88 -14.36
CA GLN A 202 37.26 7.37 -13.84
C GLN A 202 37.19 7.44 -12.31
N ARG A 203 38.30 7.19 -11.61
CA ARG A 203 38.36 7.36 -10.14
C ARG A 203 38.17 8.82 -9.74
N ALA A 204 38.76 9.75 -10.50
CA ALA A 204 38.65 11.17 -10.23
C ALA A 204 37.22 11.71 -10.42
N VAL A 205 36.52 11.26 -11.47
CA VAL A 205 35.17 11.76 -11.81
C VAL A 205 34.06 11.06 -11.03
N PHE A 206 34.12 9.72 -10.85
CA PHE A 206 33.01 8.93 -10.29
C PHE A 206 33.22 8.47 -8.84
N GLY A 207 34.43 8.66 -8.30
CA GLY A 207 34.79 8.20 -6.96
C GLY A 207 34.95 6.67 -6.85
N ALA A 208 35.47 6.21 -5.70
CA ALA A 208 35.85 4.82 -5.49
C ALA A 208 34.71 3.88 -5.05
N ARG A 209 33.62 4.41 -4.45
CA ARG A 209 32.54 3.58 -3.87
C ARG A 209 31.62 2.93 -4.90
N ALA A 210 31.48 3.50 -6.10
CA ALA A 210 30.61 2.98 -7.16
C ALA A 210 31.11 1.67 -7.80
N LEU A 211 32.27 1.17 -7.38
CA LEU A 211 33.10 0.20 -8.11
C LEU A 211 33.42 -1.07 -7.32
N GLN A 212 32.87 -1.19 -6.12
CA GLN A 212 33.10 -2.35 -5.27
C GLN A 212 32.45 -3.60 -5.86
N PRO A 213 33.15 -4.76 -5.79
CA PRO A 213 32.54 -6.04 -6.11
C PRO A 213 31.32 -6.24 -5.20
N LYS A 214 30.32 -6.93 -5.73
CA LYS A 214 29.11 -7.28 -4.96
C LYS A 214 28.88 -8.76 -5.03
N ASN A 215 28.61 -9.38 -3.88
CA ASN A 215 28.14 -10.76 -3.83
C ASN A 215 27.08 -10.84 -2.76
N ALA A 216 25.81 -10.84 -3.15
CA ALA A 216 24.70 -10.74 -2.23
C ALA A 216 23.67 -11.86 -2.45
N ILE A 217 23.11 -12.30 -1.33
CA ILE A 217 21.92 -13.15 -1.30
C ILE A 217 20.79 -12.41 -0.62
N SER A 218 19.61 -12.48 -1.21
CA SER A 218 18.39 -11.85 -0.74
C SER A 218 17.31 -12.91 -0.57
N VAL A 219 16.63 -12.91 0.58
CA VAL A 219 15.55 -13.85 0.88
C VAL A 219 14.29 -13.07 1.22
N SER A 220 13.16 -13.47 0.64
CA SER A 220 11.84 -12.98 1.02
C SER A 220 10.85 -14.12 1.20
N LEU A 221 9.84 -13.86 2.03
CA LEU A 221 8.83 -14.84 2.39
C LEU A 221 7.46 -14.19 2.38
N THR A 222 6.54 -14.79 1.62
CA THR A 222 5.12 -14.48 1.66
C THR A 222 4.35 -15.72 2.08
N GLN A 223 3.42 -15.55 3.00
CA GLN A 223 2.52 -16.61 3.46
C GLN A 223 1.07 -16.15 3.31
N THR A 224 0.19 -17.07 2.94
CA THR A 224 -1.25 -16.78 2.83
C THR A 224 -2.04 -17.98 3.29
N TRP A 225 -2.92 -17.75 4.25
CA TRP A 225 -3.90 -18.68 4.74
C TRP A 225 -5.24 -18.34 4.11
N GLU A 226 -5.75 -19.23 3.29
CA GLU A 226 -7.03 -19.08 2.59
C GLU A 226 -7.98 -20.17 3.06
N ALA A 227 -9.27 -19.86 3.17
CA ALA A 227 -10.28 -20.83 3.53
C ALA A 227 -11.40 -20.87 2.51
N LYS A 228 -11.87 -22.09 2.23
CA LYS A 228 -13.11 -22.30 1.49
C LYS A 228 -14.25 -22.27 2.51
N PRO A 229 -15.22 -21.34 2.41
CA PRO A 229 -16.39 -21.36 3.29
C PRO A 229 -17.21 -22.62 3.03
N ARG A 230 -17.80 -23.19 4.09
CA ARG A 230 -18.73 -24.30 3.97
C ARG A 230 -20.05 -23.75 3.41
N GLU A 231 -20.53 -24.38 2.35
CA GLU A 231 -21.84 -24.08 1.80
C GLU A 231 -22.90 -24.56 2.80
N PRO A 232 -23.89 -23.73 3.16
CA PRO A 232 -25.00 -24.22 3.97
C PRO A 232 -25.73 -25.29 3.16
N GLU A 233 -25.84 -26.51 3.70
CA GLU A 233 -26.77 -27.50 3.18
C GLU A 233 -28.17 -26.88 3.27
N VAL A 234 -28.67 -26.37 2.15
CA VAL A 234 -30.10 -26.12 2.01
C VAL A 234 -30.71 -27.51 1.97
N GLU A 235 -31.27 -27.97 3.09
CA GLU A 235 -32.21 -29.08 3.08
C GLU A 235 -33.33 -28.69 2.12
N GLU A 236 -33.26 -29.19 0.89
CA GLU A 236 -34.40 -29.19 -0.02
C GLU A 236 -35.49 -30.04 0.64
N GLN A 237 -36.34 -29.41 1.45
CA GLN A 237 -37.64 -29.97 1.78
C GLN A 237 -38.41 -30.08 0.47
N VAL A 238 -38.35 -31.27 -0.12
CA VAL A 238 -39.14 -31.67 -1.27
C VAL A 238 -40.61 -31.66 -0.85
N VAL A 239 -41.27 -30.52 -1.00
CA VAL A 239 -42.73 -30.43 -0.89
C VAL A 239 -43.30 -31.11 -2.13
N SER A 240 -43.58 -32.41 -2.02
CA SER A 240 -44.35 -33.16 -3.01
C SER A 240 -45.79 -32.64 -3.02
N LEU A 241 -46.07 -31.65 -3.88
CA LEU A 241 -47.44 -31.27 -4.22
C LEU A 241 -48.01 -32.34 -5.15
N GLY A 242 -48.79 -33.26 -4.57
CA GLY A 242 -49.64 -34.17 -5.32
C GLY A 242 -50.74 -33.37 -6.02
N LEU A 243 -50.66 -33.30 -7.35
CA LEU A 243 -51.78 -32.89 -8.20
C LEU A 243 -52.09 -34.06 -9.13
N GLU A 244 -53.17 -34.74 -8.79
CA GLU A 244 -53.90 -35.65 -9.66
C GLU A 244 -54.55 -34.84 -10.79
N SER A 245 -54.26 -35.17 -12.04
CA SER A 245 -55.16 -34.83 -13.14
C SER A 245 -55.04 -35.86 -14.25
N GLU A 246 -56.16 -36.51 -14.50
CA GLU A 246 -56.40 -37.54 -15.51
C GLU A 246 -56.07 -37.08 -16.94
N ALA A 247 -55.62 -38.06 -17.75
CA ALA A 247 -55.44 -38.00 -19.20
C ALA A 247 -56.82 -37.95 -19.94
N PRO A 248 -56.96 -38.03 -21.30
CA PRO A 248 -55.94 -38.34 -22.32
C PRO A 248 -56.11 -37.66 -23.73
N LEU A 249 -55.24 -38.08 -24.67
CA LEU A 249 -55.47 -38.39 -26.11
C LEU A 249 -54.77 -37.55 -27.21
N GLY A 250 -54.04 -38.30 -28.07
CA GLY A 250 -53.92 -38.13 -29.54
C GLY A 250 -52.73 -37.28 -30.03
N ASP A 251 -51.58 -37.80 -30.49
CA ASP A 251 -51.22 -38.68 -31.64
C ASP A 251 -50.83 -37.94 -32.94
N ALA A 252 -49.70 -38.38 -33.51
CA ALA A 252 -49.19 -38.31 -34.90
C ALA A 252 -48.62 -37.02 -35.55
N LEU A 253 -47.27 -36.97 -35.61
CA LEU A 253 -46.38 -37.02 -36.80
C LEU A 253 -46.68 -36.24 -38.10
N GLY A 254 -45.66 -35.53 -38.64
CA GLY A 254 -45.57 -35.21 -40.08
C GLY A 254 -44.47 -34.21 -40.48
N ALA A 255 -43.56 -34.62 -41.36
CA ALA A 255 -42.34 -33.94 -41.81
C ALA A 255 -42.51 -32.99 -43.03
N GLY A 256 -41.56 -32.08 -43.30
CA GLY A 256 -41.42 -31.41 -44.61
C GLY A 256 -40.47 -30.20 -44.72
N LEU A 257 -39.22 -30.47 -45.15
CA LEU A 257 -38.31 -29.75 -46.10
C LEU A 257 -38.34 -28.20 -46.26
N GLY A 258 -37.16 -27.56 -46.21
CA GLY A 258 -36.88 -26.13 -46.51
C GLY A 258 -36.82 -25.77 -48.02
N PRO A 259 -36.07 -24.73 -48.50
CA PRO A 259 -35.25 -23.70 -47.81
C PRO A 259 -35.48 -22.23 -48.29
N SER A 260 -35.01 -21.22 -47.53
CA SER A 260 -34.50 -19.94 -48.07
C SER A 260 -33.85 -19.05 -46.97
N GLN A 261 -32.62 -18.61 -47.24
CA GLN A 261 -31.92 -17.47 -46.60
C GLN A 261 -32.24 -16.17 -47.36
N PRO A 262 -31.78 -14.97 -46.94
CA PRO A 262 -31.46 -14.48 -45.59
C PRO A 262 -32.11 -13.10 -45.33
N ASP A 263 -32.29 -12.67 -44.08
CA ASP A 263 -32.11 -11.25 -43.76
C ASP A 263 -31.90 -10.99 -42.27
N SER A 264 -31.02 -10.04 -42.01
CA SER A 264 -30.60 -9.51 -40.71
C SER A 264 -31.73 -8.77 -39.96
N LEU A 265 -31.78 -8.89 -38.62
CA LEU A 265 -31.98 -7.79 -37.65
C LEU A 265 -32.13 -8.33 -36.21
N GLU A 266 -31.57 -7.56 -35.28
CA GLU A 266 -31.66 -7.68 -33.82
C GLU A 266 -33.11 -7.71 -33.30
N ALA A 267 -33.40 -8.62 -32.35
CA ALA A 267 -34.06 -8.35 -31.06
C ALA A 267 -34.36 -9.67 -30.31
N ALA A 268 -34.17 -9.65 -28.99
CA ALA A 268 -34.44 -10.71 -28.00
C ALA A 268 -35.96 -11.00 -27.81
N PRO A 269 -36.39 -11.79 -26.81
CA PRO A 269 -35.86 -13.00 -26.17
C PRO A 269 -36.83 -14.19 -26.35
N ASP A 270 -36.38 -15.45 -26.25
CA ASP A 270 -37.25 -16.45 -25.62
C ASP A 270 -36.51 -17.70 -25.13
N ASN A 271 -37.05 -18.20 -24.02
CA ASN A 271 -36.51 -19.26 -23.19
C ASN A 271 -36.55 -20.62 -23.89
N ALA A 272 -35.41 -21.31 -23.90
CA ALA A 272 -35.37 -22.77 -23.96
C ALA A 272 -34.18 -23.28 -23.13
N GLU A 273 -34.53 -24.19 -22.23
CA GLU A 273 -33.74 -24.77 -21.16
C GLU A 273 -32.47 -25.49 -21.64
N GLY A 274 -31.45 -25.48 -20.79
CA GLY A 274 -30.18 -26.18 -21.03
C GLY A 274 -28.93 -25.34 -20.77
N GLY A 275 -29.04 -24.23 -20.02
CA GLY A 275 -27.87 -23.51 -19.54
C GLY A 275 -27.14 -24.36 -18.49
N LEU A 276 -25.93 -24.83 -18.81
CA LEU A 276 -24.96 -25.26 -17.82
C LEU A 276 -24.74 -24.09 -16.85
N GLN A 277 -25.48 -24.10 -15.73
CA GLN A 277 -25.23 -23.17 -14.64
C GLN A 277 -23.80 -23.44 -14.18
N ARG A 278 -22.89 -22.52 -14.54
CA ARG A 278 -21.57 -22.45 -13.94
C ARG A 278 -21.80 -22.31 -12.45
N VAL A 279 -21.66 -23.40 -11.70
CA VAL A 279 -21.64 -23.39 -10.23
C VAL A 279 -20.70 -22.25 -9.85
N GLN A 280 -21.28 -21.20 -9.28
CA GLN A 280 -20.55 -19.99 -8.93
C GLN A 280 -19.72 -20.36 -7.71
N GLN A 281 -18.52 -20.91 -7.96
CA GLN A 281 -17.62 -21.33 -6.90
C GLN A 281 -17.38 -20.12 -6.00
N VAL A 282 -17.81 -20.24 -4.74
CA VAL A 282 -17.61 -19.19 -3.75
C VAL A 282 -16.11 -18.90 -3.67
N PRO A 283 -15.67 -17.65 -3.91
CA PRO A 283 -14.25 -17.32 -3.91
C PRO A 283 -13.65 -17.65 -2.54
N ALA A 284 -12.45 -18.26 -2.55
CA ALA A 284 -11.72 -18.53 -1.31
C ALA A 284 -11.42 -17.22 -0.58
N MET A 285 -11.55 -17.23 0.75
CA MET A 285 -11.39 -16.04 1.59
C MET A 285 -10.00 -16.04 2.24
N THR A 286 -9.29 -14.91 2.22
CA THR A 286 -8.00 -14.79 2.92
C THR A 286 -8.22 -14.64 4.41
N LEU A 287 -7.88 -15.68 5.19
CA LEU A 287 -7.90 -15.62 6.64
C LEU A 287 -6.77 -14.73 7.18
N LEU A 288 -5.57 -14.88 6.63
CA LEU A 288 -4.39 -14.13 7.01
C LEU A 288 -3.36 -14.17 5.89
N ALA A 289 -2.92 -13.01 5.41
CA ALA A 289 -1.71 -12.89 4.61
C ALA A 289 -0.60 -12.31 5.49
N TRP A 290 0.60 -12.86 5.36
CA TRP A 290 1.81 -12.35 6.02
C TRP A 290 2.89 -12.13 4.97
N ARG A 291 3.45 -10.91 4.95
CA ARG A 291 4.54 -10.52 4.05
C ARG A 291 5.70 -10.02 4.90
N THR A 292 6.89 -10.57 4.67
CA THR A 292 8.12 -10.10 5.30
C THR A 292 8.96 -9.35 4.27
N SER A 293 9.62 -8.26 4.67
CA SER A 293 10.60 -7.58 3.82
C SER A 293 11.78 -8.48 3.47
N VAL A 294 12.54 -8.06 2.46
CA VAL A 294 13.73 -8.79 2.00
C VAL A 294 14.82 -8.72 3.07
N ILE A 295 15.37 -9.88 3.42
CA ILE A 295 16.62 -9.99 4.20
C ILE A 295 17.75 -10.17 3.20
N GLN A 296 18.66 -9.19 3.14
CA GLN A 296 19.81 -9.18 2.25
C GLN A 296 21.11 -9.29 3.03
N TYR A 297 22.01 -10.12 2.51
CA TYR A 297 23.34 -10.35 3.03
C TYR A 297 24.38 -10.20 1.90
N ASP A 298 25.34 -9.31 2.07
CA ASP A 298 26.48 -9.11 1.16
C ASP A 298 27.76 -9.72 1.76
N PHE A 299 28.27 -10.74 1.08
CA PHE A 299 29.48 -11.46 1.46
C PHE A 299 30.75 -10.59 1.32
N VAL A 300 30.79 -9.66 0.36
CA VAL A 300 31.94 -8.77 0.18
C VAL A 300 32.03 -7.77 1.33
N GLN A 301 30.89 -7.23 1.75
CA GLN A 301 30.83 -6.32 2.90
C GLN A 301 31.31 -7.03 4.18
N ALA A 302 30.82 -8.25 4.43
CA ALA A 302 31.21 -9.06 5.59
C ALA A 302 32.73 -9.31 5.64
N ASP A 303 33.32 -9.66 4.50
CA ASP A 303 34.76 -9.93 4.36
C ASP A 303 35.59 -8.65 4.53
N SER A 304 35.14 -7.53 3.96
CA SER A 304 35.87 -6.24 4.02
C SER A 304 36.01 -5.68 5.43
N VAL A 305 35.01 -5.88 6.28
CA VAL A 305 35.00 -5.44 7.69
C VAL A 305 35.55 -6.52 8.62
N GLY A 306 35.58 -7.79 8.17
CA GLY A 306 35.99 -8.94 8.99
C GLY A 306 34.95 -9.38 10.03
N LEU A 307 33.72 -8.88 9.95
CA LEU A 307 32.63 -9.19 10.89
C LEU A 307 31.44 -9.80 10.13
N PHE A 308 31.01 -11.01 10.51
CA PHE A 308 29.89 -11.70 9.85
C PHE A 308 28.60 -10.86 9.81
N LEU A 309 28.26 -10.19 10.92
CA LEU A 309 27.02 -9.41 11.02
C LEU A 309 27.03 -8.13 10.18
N SER A 310 28.21 -7.63 9.80
CA SER A 310 28.34 -6.45 8.93
C SER A 310 27.85 -6.72 7.51
N GLY A 311 27.78 -7.99 7.09
CA GLY A 311 27.23 -8.39 5.78
C GLY A 311 25.73 -8.19 5.65
N PHE A 312 24.96 -8.14 6.74
CA PHE A 312 23.53 -7.83 6.65
C PHE A 312 23.33 -6.38 6.21
N GLU A 313 22.91 -6.19 4.96
CA GLU A 313 22.50 -4.87 4.44
C GLU A 313 21.12 -4.48 5.00
N THR A 314 20.24 -5.46 5.22
CA THR A 314 18.92 -5.23 5.83
C THR A 314 19.09 -4.93 7.32
N THR A 315 18.99 -3.65 7.70
CA THR A 315 19.00 -3.23 9.11
C THR A 315 17.61 -3.14 9.72
N ARG A 316 16.56 -3.09 8.88
CA ARG A 316 15.16 -3.03 9.30
C ARG A 316 14.31 -4.12 8.65
N LEU A 317 13.57 -4.84 9.46
CA LEU A 317 12.65 -5.90 9.04
C LEU A 317 11.21 -5.43 9.21
N SER A 318 10.48 -5.30 8.10
CA SER A 318 9.05 -5.03 8.15
C SER A 318 8.24 -6.31 7.96
N ASN A 319 7.19 -6.45 8.76
CA ASN A 319 6.21 -7.51 8.65
C ASN A 319 4.83 -6.89 8.48
N GLU A 320 4.14 -7.28 7.42
CA GLU A 320 2.79 -6.84 7.12
C GLU A 320 1.83 -8.02 7.22
N PHE A 321 0.73 -7.83 7.95
CA PHE A 321 -0.34 -8.78 8.10
C PHE A 321 -1.65 -8.16 7.62
N SER A 322 -2.41 -8.90 6.81
CA SER A 322 -3.74 -8.49 6.36
C SER A 322 -4.73 -9.64 6.38
N SER A 323 -6.02 -9.33 6.43
CA SER A 323 -7.09 -10.34 6.44
C SER A 323 -8.33 -9.81 5.72
N ASP A 324 -8.95 -10.68 4.92
CA ASP A 324 -10.30 -10.43 4.39
C ASP A 324 -11.35 -10.87 5.41
N TYR A 325 -11.02 -11.84 6.27
CA TYR A 325 -11.88 -12.38 7.32
C TYR A 325 -12.15 -11.37 8.44
N LEU A 326 -11.10 -10.69 8.90
CA LEU A 326 -11.21 -9.53 9.78
C LEU A 326 -11.22 -8.28 8.90
N ARG A 327 -12.40 -7.70 8.66
CA ARG A 327 -12.56 -6.55 7.76
C ARG A 327 -11.63 -5.41 8.13
N GLY A 328 -10.83 -4.96 7.17
CA GLY A 328 -9.90 -3.85 7.35
C GLY A 328 -8.74 -4.16 8.30
N LEU A 329 -8.46 -5.44 8.61
CA LEU A 329 -7.25 -5.80 9.35
C LEU A 329 -6.02 -5.44 8.51
N ALA A 330 -5.25 -4.49 9.01
CA ALA A 330 -3.92 -4.17 8.53
C ALA A 330 -3.00 -4.02 9.75
N VAL A 331 -1.96 -4.84 9.81
CA VAL A 331 -0.93 -4.74 10.84
C VAL A 331 0.42 -4.58 10.16
N SER A 332 1.11 -3.48 10.41
CA SER A 332 2.50 -3.28 10.01
C SER A 332 3.39 -3.23 11.25
N LEU A 333 4.45 -4.02 11.27
CA LEU A 333 5.44 -4.05 12.34
C LEU A 333 6.81 -3.81 11.74
N GLU A 334 7.58 -2.92 12.33
CA GLU A 334 8.95 -2.64 11.94
C GLU A 334 9.89 -2.97 13.09
N HIS A 335 10.89 -3.79 12.80
CA HIS A 335 11.97 -4.10 13.74
C HIS A 335 13.29 -3.57 13.20
N GLU A 336 14.01 -2.80 14.01
CA GLU A 336 15.44 -2.57 13.78
C GLU A 336 16.21 -3.78 14.29
N LEU A 337 16.93 -4.46 13.40
CA LEU A 337 17.53 -5.77 13.71
C LEU A 337 18.83 -5.67 14.51
N PHE A 338 19.58 -4.59 14.34
CA PHE A 338 20.93 -4.45 14.85
C PHE A 338 21.11 -3.19 15.70
N ALA A 339 21.98 -3.29 16.70
CA ALA A 339 22.59 -2.17 17.38
C ALA A 339 24.04 -2.04 16.89
N ASP A 340 24.36 -0.88 16.31
CA ASP A 340 25.67 -0.59 15.75
C ASP A 340 26.44 0.31 16.72
N GLU A 341 27.68 -0.07 17.04
CA GLU A 341 28.62 0.70 17.84
C GLU A 341 29.69 1.26 16.91
N LEU A 342 29.88 2.59 16.95
CA LEU A 342 30.83 3.29 16.09
C LEU A 342 32.11 3.60 16.88
N ASP A 343 33.25 3.52 16.21
CA ASP A 343 34.54 3.94 16.76
C ASP A 343 34.68 5.47 16.81
N GLU A 344 35.80 5.96 17.36
CA GLU A 344 36.11 7.40 17.45
C GLU A 344 36.18 8.10 16.09
N ASN A 345 36.36 7.35 15.00
CA ASN A 345 36.41 7.84 13.63
C ASN A 345 35.03 7.76 12.92
N GLY A 346 33.98 7.32 13.62
CA GLY A 346 32.64 7.13 13.09
C GLY A 346 32.49 5.90 12.18
N GLN A 347 33.43 4.97 12.20
CA GLN A 347 33.35 3.69 11.50
C GLN A 347 32.68 2.63 12.37
N LEU A 348 32.06 1.63 11.75
CA LEU A 348 31.41 0.54 12.47
C LEU A 348 32.46 -0.31 13.20
N ALA A 349 32.46 -0.25 14.53
CA ALA A 349 33.35 -1.02 15.40
C ALA A 349 32.75 -2.39 15.74
N GLU A 350 31.48 -2.41 16.14
CA GLU A 350 30.75 -3.63 16.48
C GLU A 350 29.31 -3.54 15.97
N ARG A 351 28.75 -4.69 15.55
CA ARG A 351 27.32 -4.84 15.27
C ARG A 351 26.78 -5.99 16.11
N ARG A 352 25.77 -5.72 16.93
CA ARG A 352 25.08 -6.73 17.75
C ARG A 352 23.67 -6.97 17.24
N PHE A 353 23.26 -8.24 17.19
CA PHE A 353 21.89 -8.60 16.84
C PHE A 353 20.98 -8.39 18.07
N GLU A 354 20.34 -7.22 18.10
CA GLU A 354 19.45 -6.80 19.18
C GLU A 354 18.15 -6.27 18.53
N PRO A 355 17.24 -7.16 18.09
CA PRO A 355 16.00 -6.76 17.46
C PRO A 355 15.17 -5.87 18.38
N HIS A 356 14.82 -4.69 17.88
CA HIS A 356 14.04 -3.70 18.59
C HIS A 356 12.82 -3.33 17.76
N LEU A 357 11.64 -3.48 18.35
CA LEU A 357 10.39 -3.06 17.73
C LEU A 357 10.32 -1.53 17.67
N SER A 358 10.53 -0.95 16.50
CA SER A 358 10.58 0.49 16.28
C SER A 358 9.21 1.09 15.99
N SER A 359 8.35 0.35 15.28
CA SER A 359 6.99 0.78 15.01
C SER A 359 6.00 -0.38 14.93
N VAL A 360 4.75 -0.10 15.34
CA VAL A 360 3.59 -0.95 15.08
C VAL A 360 2.46 -0.04 14.62
N ASN A 361 1.79 -0.41 13.54
CA ASN A 361 0.48 0.13 13.22
C ASN A 361 -0.47 -1.05 13.08
N LEU A 362 -1.55 -1.02 13.83
CA LEU A 362 -2.60 -2.01 13.80
C LEU A 362 -3.92 -1.29 13.59
N GLY A 363 -4.70 -1.71 12.61
CA GLY A 363 -6.05 -1.24 12.38
C GLY A 363 -6.94 -2.41 12.04
N PHE A 364 -8.15 -2.44 12.57
CA PHE A 364 -9.20 -3.34 12.09
C PHE A 364 -10.60 -2.80 12.40
N SER A 365 -11.57 -3.32 11.67
CA SER A 365 -12.98 -2.98 11.84
C SER A 365 -13.78 -4.25 12.10
N VAL A 366 -14.67 -4.19 13.08
CA VAL A 366 -15.59 -5.29 13.41
C VAL A 366 -17.00 -4.74 13.42
N GLY A 367 -17.96 -5.51 12.95
CA GLY A 367 -19.36 -5.16 13.06
C GLY A 367 -20.28 -6.37 13.16
N SER A 368 -21.58 -6.11 13.31
CA SER A 368 -22.62 -7.13 13.51
C SER A 368 -22.69 -8.20 12.41
N SER A 369 -22.31 -7.86 11.17
CA SER A 369 -22.27 -8.79 10.03
C SER A 369 -20.92 -9.52 9.85
N SER A 370 -19.96 -9.33 10.76
CA SER A 370 -18.66 -10.02 10.67
C SER A 370 -18.85 -11.51 10.89
N SER A 371 -18.27 -12.33 10.03
CA SER A 371 -18.36 -13.80 10.04
C SER A 371 -17.94 -14.43 11.37
N ILE A 372 -17.08 -13.77 12.16
CA ILE A 372 -16.65 -14.18 13.51
C ILE A 372 -17.78 -14.06 14.54
N PHE A 373 -18.76 -13.17 14.34
CA PHE A 373 -19.84 -12.91 15.31
C PHE A 373 -21.20 -13.45 14.86
N ARG A 374 -21.29 -14.06 13.67
CA ARG A 374 -22.50 -14.78 13.22
C ARG A 374 -22.93 -15.90 14.17
N TRP A 375 -22.03 -16.47 14.98
CA TRP A 375 -22.41 -17.47 16.00
C TRP A 375 -23.13 -16.85 17.21
N LEU A 376 -22.93 -15.56 17.50
CA LEU A 376 -23.59 -14.87 18.61
C LEU A 376 -25.03 -14.47 18.30
N THR A 377 -25.38 -14.36 17.02
CA THR A 377 -26.78 -14.18 16.59
C THR A 377 -27.62 -15.44 16.73
N PHE A 378 -27.04 -16.64 16.93
CA PHE A 378 -27.80 -17.88 17.16
C PHE A 378 -28.51 -17.94 18.52
N TRP A 379 -28.12 -17.11 19.49
CA TRP A 379 -28.78 -17.06 20.81
C TRP A 379 -29.99 -16.12 20.86
N LYS A 380 -30.30 -15.42 19.76
CA LYS A 380 -31.48 -14.56 19.63
C LYS A 380 -32.51 -15.29 18.77
N GLY A 381 -33.65 -15.60 19.39
CA GLY A 381 -34.70 -16.52 18.88
C GLY A 381 -35.21 -16.25 17.46
N ASP A 382 -35.80 -17.32 16.92
CA ASP A 382 -36.01 -17.69 15.52
C ASP A 382 -37.06 -16.88 14.71
N ASP A 383 -37.46 -15.67 15.11
CA ASP A 383 -38.62 -14.99 14.50
C ASP A 383 -38.32 -13.81 13.56
N GLU A 384 -37.06 -13.40 13.38
CA GLU A 384 -36.75 -12.27 12.48
C GLU A 384 -35.50 -12.53 11.61
N ARG A 385 -35.64 -13.38 10.59
CA ARG A 385 -34.78 -13.31 9.40
C ARG A 385 -35.16 -12.09 8.57
N GLY A 386 -34.86 -10.90 9.08
CA GLY A 386 -34.88 -9.66 8.32
C GLY A 386 -33.74 -9.64 7.30
N GLU A 387 -34.03 -9.12 6.11
CA GLU A 387 -33.09 -8.89 5.01
C GLU A 387 -31.73 -8.36 5.50
N ALA A 388 -30.65 -8.83 4.87
CA ALA A 388 -29.29 -8.40 5.17
C ALA A 388 -29.24 -6.87 5.30
N ALA A 389 -28.91 -6.39 6.49
CA ALA A 389 -28.81 -4.98 6.79
C ALA A 389 -27.99 -4.26 5.72
N VAL A 390 -28.62 -3.35 4.99
CA VAL A 390 -27.91 -2.41 4.11
C VAL A 390 -27.09 -1.50 5.00
N GLU A 391 -25.76 -1.60 4.87
CA GLU A 391 -24.79 -0.88 5.68
C GLU A 391 -24.89 0.64 5.45
N PRO A 392 -24.67 1.49 6.48
CA PRO A 392 -24.43 2.90 6.25
C PRO A 392 -23.14 3.09 5.45
N ASP A 393 -23.21 3.87 4.36
CA ASP A 393 -22.06 4.26 3.54
C ASP A 393 -20.99 4.91 4.43
N ASN A 394 -19.81 4.29 4.48
CA ASN A 394 -18.70 4.73 5.30
C ASN A 394 -17.68 5.42 4.40
N SER A 395 -18.06 6.60 3.91
CA SER A 395 -17.21 7.47 3.08
C SER A 395 -16.24 8.34 3.90
N ASP A 396 -16.15 8.12 5.22
CA ASP A 396 -15.13 8.76 6.05
C ASP A 396 -13.77 8.09 5.80
N GLU A 397 -13.09 8.60 4.77
CA GLU A 397 -11.65 8.45 4.53
C GLU A 397 -10.91 8.79 5.84
N LEU A 398 -10.00 7.90 6.26
CA LEU A 398 -9.23 8.03 7.50
C LEU A 398 -8.34 9.30 7.44
N ASP A 399 -8.88 10.45 7.84
CA ASP A 399 -8.12 11.69 7.96
C ASP A 399 -7.38 11.74 9.31
N PHE A 400 -6.06 11.65 9.23
CA PHE A 400 -5.13 11.69 10.36
C PHE A 400 -4.74 13.13 10.78
N SER A 401 -5.36 14.18 10.24
CA SER A 401 -4.93 15.57 10.47
C SER A 401 -5.73 16.36 11.52
N GLY A 402 -6.77 15.78 12.12
CA GLY A 402 -7.61 16.49 13.09
C GLY A 402 -7.02 16.58 14.51
N THR A 403 -5.92 17.31 14.72
CA THR A 403 -5.74 17.96 16.02
C THR A 403 -6.95 18.87 16.20
N MET A 404 -7.76 18.68 17.24
CA MET A 404 -8.81 19.64 17.56
C MET A 404 -8.14 21.01 17.74
N ASP A 405 -8.33 21.90 16.75
CA ASP A 405 -7.87 23.27 16.83
C ASP A 405 -8.62 23.96 17.98
N GLU A 406 -7.85 24.38 18.98
CA GLU A 406 -8.27 25.07 20.19
C GLU A 406 -9.08 26.35 19.88
N SER A 407 -9.00 26.87 18.65
CA SER A 407 -9.78 28.02 18.19
C SER A 407 -11.27 27.73 17.95
N THR A 408 -11.70 26.46 17.93
CA THR A 408 -13.12 26.08 17.67
C THR A 408 -14.00 26.19 18.93
N ILE A 409 -13.43 26.51 20.09
CA ILE A 409 -14.15 26.62 21.37
C ILE A 409 -14.54 28.08 21.62
N VAL A 410 -15.38 28.66 20.76
CA VAL A 410 -16.12 29.89 21.06
C VAL A 410 -17.62 29.65 20.88
N PRO A 411 -18.39 29.46 21.97
CA PRO A 411 -19.84 29.35 21.89
C PRO A 411 -20.45 30.74 21.64
N GLY A 412 -21.08 30.97 20.48
CA GLY A 412 -21.98 32.13 20.32
C GLY A 412 -22.03 32.88 19.00
N MET A 413 -21.46 32.40 17.89
CA MET A 413 -21.72 33.03 16.59
C MET A 413 -21.91 31.99 15.49
N GLY A 414 -23.14 31.96 14.96
CA GLY A 414 -23.51 31.06 13.89
C GLY A 414 -22.76 31.36 12.60
N ARG A 415 -22.47 30.30 11.85
CA ARG A 415 -22.29 30.40 10.42
C ARG A 415 -23.11 29.27 9.78
N ASP A 416 -24.19 29.66 9.13
CA ASP A 416 -24.98 28.81 8.25
C ASP A 416 -24.05 28.29 7.15
N VAL A 417 -23.67 27.02 7.25
CA VAL A 417 -23.17 26.26 6.11
C VAL A 417 -24.35 25.44 5.61
N SER A 418 -25.09 26.03 4.68
CA SER A 418 -26.18 25.39 3.96
C SER A 418 -25.62 24.32 3.02
N SER A 419 -25.16 23.19 3.55
CA SER A 419 -25.23 21.93 2.82
C SER A 419 -26.61 21.35 3.10
N LEU A 420 -27.48 21.33 2.09
CA LEU A 420 -28.72 20.57 2.10
C LEU A 420 -28.39 19.09 2.29
N ALA A 421 -28.21 18.68 3.55
CA ALA A 421 -28.29 17.30 3.94
C ALA A 421 -29.77 16.92 3.86
N SER A 422 -30.12 16.18 2.81
CA SER A 422 -31.36 15.41 2.77
C SER A 422 -31.53 14.70 4.13
N PRO A 423 -32.72 14.70 4.75
CA PRO A 423 -32.92 13.94 5.98
C PRO A 423 -32.76 12.46 5.65
N GLN A 424 -31.55 11.91 5.86
CA GLN A 424 -31.34 10.49 5.93
C GLN A 424 -32.19 10.00 7.09
N SER A 425 -33.30 9.36 6.76
CA SER A 425 -34.03 8.53 7.69
C SER A 425 -33.03 7.53 8.27
N THR A 426 -32.78 7.65 9.57
CA THR A 426 -32.11 6.63 10.38
C THR A 426 -33.04 5.41 10.50
N SER A 427 -33.30 4.72 9.40
CA SER A 427 -33.74 3.34 9.43
C SER A 427 -32.50 2.45 9.36
N GLY A 428 -31.58 2.65 10.32
CA GLY A 428 -30.51 1.68 10.55
C GLY A 428 -31.14 0.42 11.12
N SER A 429 -30.82 -0.74 10.55
CA SER A 429 -31.32 -2.04 11.02
C SER A 429 -31.12 -2.16 12.54
N THR A 430 -32.20 -2.44 13.27
CA THR A 430 -32.20 -2.66 14.71
C THR A 430 -31.14 -3.68 15.10
N GLY A 431 -30.19 -3.32 15.97
CA GLY A 431 -29.11 -4.22 16.42
C GLY A 431 -27.81 -4.16 15.62
N GLY A 432 -27.69 -3.27 14.63
CA GLY A 432 -26.43 -3.02 13.92
C GLY A 432 -25.38 -2.39 14.84
N TRP A 433 -24.13 -2.86 14.75
CA TRP A 433 -22.99 -2.22 15.39
C TRP A 433 -21.75 -2.29 14.49
N ASN A 434 -20.89 -1.28 14.62
CA ASN A 434 -19.58 -1.17 13.98
C ASN A 434 -18.60 -0.62 15.03
N ALA A 435 -17.44 -1.23 15.12
CA ALA A 435 -16.31 -0.80 15.92
C ALA A 435 -15.06 -0.75 15.04
N ASN A 436 -14.37 0.39 15.07
CA ASN A 436 -13.07 0.57 14.45
C ASN A 436 -12.05 0.72 15.57
N LEU A 437 -10.98 -0.07 15.53
CA LEU A 437 -9.87 0.02 16.46
C LEU A 437 -8.59 0.29 15.69
N SER A 438 -7.82 1.27 16.15
CA SER A 438 -6.47 1.52 15.66
C SER A 438 -5.50 1.67 16.83
N TYR A 439 -4.30 1.14 16.64
CA TYR A 439 -3.19 1.24 17.58
C TYR A 439 -1.94 1.62 16.80
N SER A 440 -1.22 2.62 17.28
CA SER A 440 0.09 3.00 16.75
C SER A 440 1.12 3.07 17.87
N LEU A 441 2.31 2.53 17.60
CA LEU A 441 3.49 2.59 18.43
C LEU A 441 4.61 3.19 17.60
N GLN A 442 5.29 4.19 18.13
CA GLN A 442 6.58 4.65 17.64
C GLN A 442 7.57 4.67 18.79
N ARG A 443 8.58 3.82 18.72
CA ARG A 443 9.60 3.67 19.75
C ARG A 443 10.97 3.85 19.13
N PRO A 444 11.60 5.02 19.30
CA PRO A 444 13.00 5.19 18.96
C PRO A 444 13.88 4.29 19.84
N ARG A 445 15.01 3.81 19.30
CA ARG A 445 16.00 3.06 20.07
C ARG A 445 16.78 3.94 21.06
N ASP A 446 16.92 5.23 20.74
CA ASP A 446 17.58 6.22 21.58
C ASP A 446 16.80 6.42 22.90
N PRO A 447 17.37 6.06 24.06
CA PRO A 447 16.67 6.14 25.35
C PRO A 447 16.33 7.57 25.77
N LEU A 448 16.94 8.59 25.14
CA LEU A 448 16.63 9.99 25.41
C LEU A 448 15.35 10.45 24.70
N ARG A 449 14.85 9.68 23.72
CA ARG A 449 13.62 9.98 23.00
C ARG A 449 12.46 9.21 23.62
N VAL A 450 11.36 9.91 23.83
CA VAL A 450 10.13 9.34 24.39
C VAL A 450 9.43 8.53 23.31
N ALA A 451 8.97 7.33 23.66
CA ALA A 451 8.10 6.54 22.79
C ALA A 451 6.70 7.16 22.76
N SER A 452 5.96 6.97 21.68
CA SER A 452 4.54 7.31 21.62
C SER A 452 3.72 6.06 21.37
N GLN A 453 2.62 5.91 22.11
CA GLN A 453 1.69 4.81 21.97
C GLN A 453 0.27 5.32 22.01
N MET A 454 -0.41 5.24 20.88
CA MET A 454 -1.77 5.74 20.74
C MET A 454 -2.74 4.61 20.48
N LEU A 455 -3.79 4.52 21.28
CA LEU A 455 -4.92 3.62 21.07
C LEU A 455 -6.17 4.44 20.78
N SER A 456 -6.73 4.26 19.60
CA SER A 456 -7.94 4.96 19.17
C SER A 456 -9.03 3.96 18.83
N GLY A 457 -10.26 4.28 19.23
CA GLY A 457 -11.42 3.44 19.04
C GLY A 457 -12.65 4.26 18.72
N THR A 458 -13.46 3.78 17.78
CA THR A 458 -14.81 4.30 17.53
C THR A 458 -15.78 3.15 17.55
N LEU A 459 -16.89 3.28 18.27
CA LEU A 459 -17.98 2.32 18.33
C LEU A 459 -19.28 3.05 18.02
N ARG A 460 -19.94 2.64 16.95
CA ARG A 460 -21.32 3.05 16.63
C ARG A 460 -22.22 1.85 16.78
N LEU A 461 -23.25 1.96 17.61
CA LEU A 461 -24.24 0.90 17.75
C LEU A 461 -25.66 1.45 17.84
N GLN A 462 -26.60 0.66 17.35
CA GLN A 462 -28.03 0.91 17.42
C GLN A 462 -28.70 -0.21 18.23
N PRO A 463 -28.67 -0.17 19.58
CA PRO A 463 -29.17 -1.26 20.42
C PRO A 463 -30.63 -1.63 20.15
N THR A 464 -31.48 -0.63 19.91
CA THR A 464 -32.88 -0.79 19.51
C THR A 464 -33.27 0.27 18.49
N GLU A 465 -34.45 0.17 17.88
CA GLU A 465 -34.98 1.15 16.90
C GLU A 465 -34.92 2.60 17.40
N LYS A 466 -34.99 2.80 18.72
CA LYS A 466 -35.10 4.12 19.33
C LYS A 466 -33.80 4.60 19.98
N TRP A 467 -32.71 3.82 19.95
CA TRP A 467 -31.46 4.16 20.62
C TRP A 467 -30.29 4.20 19.64
N SER A 468 -29.61 5.34 19.56
CA SER A 468 -28.35 5.47 18.83
C SER A 468 -27.22 5.80 19.81
N VAL A 469 -26.12 5.06 19.72
CA VAL A 469 -24.92 5.25 20.52
C VAL A 469 -23.72 5.48 19.60
N SER A 470 -22.96 6.53 19.86
CA SER A 470 -21.67 6.80 19.25
C SER A 470 -20.65 7.05 20.34
N TRP A 471 -19.63 6.21 20.42
CA TRP A 471 -18.52 6.32 21.34
C TRP A 471 -17.22 6.45 20.56
N ARG A 472 -16.41 7.46 20.89
CA ARG A 472 -15.08 7.67 20.33
C ARG A 472 -14.10 7.87 21.47
N THR A 473 -12.93 7.25 21.38
CA THR A 473 -11.87 7.37 22.37
C THR A 473 -10.52 7.37 21.68
N ALA A 474 -9.59 8.12 22.26
CA ALA A 474 -8.22 8.25 21.80
C ALA A 474 -7.36 8.37 23.08
N TYR A 475 -6.55 7.36 23.36
CA TYR A 475 -5.81 7.20 24.61
C TYR A 475 -4.31 7.08 24.33
N ASP A 476 -3.53 7.96 24.93
CA ASP A 476 -2.08 7.88 24.93
C ASP A 476 -1.62 7.00 26.09
N ILE A 477 -1.06 5.84 25.78
CA ILE A 477 -0.66 4.83 26.77
C ILE A 477 0.62 5.27 27.50
N GLU A 478 1.50 6.03 26.86
CA GLU A 478 2.77 6.47 27.46
C GLU A 478 2.50 7.60 28.47
N LEU A 479 1.59 8.51 28.14
CA LEU A 479 1.14 9.57 29.06
C LEU A 479 0.08 9.09 30.05
N GLY A 480 -0.54 7.94 29.81
CA GLY A 480 -1.62 7.39 30.64
C GLY A 480 -2.90 8.24 30.61
N ALA A 481 -3.11 9.04 29.57
CA ALA A 481 -4.16 10.05 29.50
C ALA A 481 -5.00 9.96 28.20
N PHE A 482 -6.25 10.41 28.27
CA PHE A 482 -7.11 10.52 27.09
C PHE A 482 -6.77 11.80 26.33
N ASN A 483 -6.54 11.69 25.02
CA ASN A 483 -6.45 12.82 24.11
C ASN A 483 -7.85 13.30 23.67
N ASP A 484 -8.75 12.35 23.43
CA ASP A 484 -10.15 12.59 23.09
C ASP A 484 -10.98 11.46 23.67
N HIS A 485 -12.11 11.78 24.31
CA HIS A 485 -13.07 10.79 24.75
C HIS A 485 -14.47 11.38 24.70
N SER A 486 -15.32 10.87 23.81
CA SER A 486 -16.68 11.35 23.63
C SER A 486 -17.68 10.22 23.54
N ILE A 487 -18.82 10.41 24.21
CA ILE A 487 -19.96 9.49 24.20
C ILE A 487 -21.19 10.32 23.85
N ARG A 488 -21.84 9.96 22.75
CA ARG A 488 -23.15 10.49 22.36
C ARG A 488 -24.18 9.37 22.41
N LEU A 489 -25.29 9.65 23.07
CA LEU A 489 -26.41 8.75 23.21
C LEU A 489 -27.69 9.52 22.87
N THR A 490 -28.40 9.06 21.85
CA THR A 490 -29.66 9.64 21.40
C THR A 490 -30.79 8.65 21.59
N ARG A 491 -31.89 9.10 22.21
CA ARG A 491 -33.10 8.31 22.45
C ARG A 491 -34.32 8.98 21.82
N ASP A 492 -34.96 8.28 20.88
CA ASP A 492 -36.19 8.72 20.21
C ASP A 492 -37.43 8.37 21.04
N LEU A 493 -37.98 9.34 21.77
CA LEU A 493 -39.19 9.21 22.58
C LEU A 493 -40.47 9.57 21.79
N HIS A 494 -40.48 9.31 20.48
CA HIS A 494 -41.56 9.58 19.52
C HIS A 494 -41.72 11.07 19.18
N ARG A 495 -42.31 11.87 20.07
CA ARG A 495 -42.44 13.34 19.88
C ARG A 495 -41.29 14.13 20.49
N TRP A 496 -40.49 13.46 21.32
CA TRP A 496 -39.37 14.05 22.03
C TRP A 496 -38.10 13.31 21.65
N GLU A 497 -36.98 14.01 21.65
CA GLU A 497 -35.66 13.44 21.50
C GLU A 497 -34.82 13.81 22.72
N ALA A 498 -34.21 12.81 23.35
CA ALA A 498 -33.27 13.03 24.44
C ALA A 498 -31.85 12.76 23.92
N ASN A 499 -30.97 13.73 24.10
CA ASN A 499 -29.57 13.69 23.71
C ASN A 499 -28.70 13.80 24.96
N PHE A 500 -27.79 12.84 25.10
CA PHE A 500 -26.75 12.82 26.12
C PHE A 500 -25.41 12.92 25.39
N ASP A 501 -24.63 13.95 25.71
CA ASP A 501 -23.27 14.14 25.21
C ASP A 501 -22.31 14.24 26.40
N PHE A 502 -21.31 13.38 26.42
CA PHE A 502 -20.12 13.49 27.26
C PHE A 502 -18.92 13.74 26.36
N LEU A 503 -18.10 14.73 26.69
CA LEU A 503 -16.85 15.04 25.99
C LEU A 503 -15.77 15.32 27.01
N GLN A 504 -14.61 14.68 26.88
CA GLN A 504 -13.40 14.97 27.62
C GLN A 504 -12.27 15.30 26.64
N THR A 505 -11.63 16.45 26.85
CA THR A 505 -10.52 16.95 26.03
C THR A 505 -9.17 16.47 26.55
N ALA A 506 -8.11 16.57 25.74
CA ALA A 506 -6.73 16.19 26.10
C ALA A 506 -6.21 16.81 27.41
N THR A 507 -6.67 18.00 27.76
CA THR A 507 -6.31 18.70 29.02
C THR A 507 -7.00 18.13 30.27
N GLY A 508 -7.86 17.12 30.11
CA GLY A 508 -8.64 16.52 31.19
C GLY A 508 -9.97 17.22 31.48
N ASN A 509 -10.21 18.40 30.90
CA ASN A 509 -11.51 19.09 31.01
C ASN A 509 -12.61 18.24 30.37
N TRP A 510 -13.75 18.19 31.04
CA TRP A 510 -14.92 17.48 30.53
C TRP A 510 -16.15 18.37 30.54
N THR A 511 -17.03 18.12 29.57
CA THR A 511 -18.34 18.73 29.45
C THR A 511 -19.38 17.62 29.37
N PHE A 512 -20.44 17.81 30.13
CA PHE A 512 -21.61 16.97 30.09
C PHE A 512 -22.82 17.81 29.69
N ARG A 513 -23.57 17.34 28.69
CA ARG A 513 -24.82 17.95 28.23
C ARG A 513 -25.91 16.90 28.18
N PHE A 514 -27.04 17.23 28.79
CA PHE A 514 -28.29 16.51 28.61
C PHE A 514 -29.33 17.49 28.08
N GLU A 515 -29.86 17.20 26.90
CA GLU A 515 -30.85 18.02 26.21
C GLU A 515 -32.06 17.16 25.86
N VAL A 516 -33.25 17.67 26.15
CA VAL A 516 -34.50 17.07 25.68
C VAL A 516 -35.23 18.12 24.85
N SER A 517 -35.51 17.79 23.59
CA SER A 517 -36.17 18.68 22.64
C SER A 517 -37.42 18.03 22.05
N LEU A 518 -38.42 18.85 21.71
CA LEU A 518 -39.61 18.38 21.01
C LEU A 518 -39.30 18.32 19.51
N ARG A 519 -39.46 17.14 18.88
CA ARG A 519 -39.23 16.96 17.44
C ARG A 519 -40.20 17.79 16.60
N ASP A 520 -41.44 17.91 17.08
CA ASP A 520 -42.54 18.60 16.40
C ASP A 520 -42.42 20.14 16.48
N ASN A 521 -41.61 20.67 17.41
CA ASN A 521 -41.35 22.11 17.54
C ASN A 521 -39.94 22.35 18.13
N ARG A 522 -38.97 22.57 17.23
CA ARG A 522 -37.52 22.68 17.56
C ARG A 522 -37.14 23.91 18.41
N ASP A 523 -38.10 24.79 18.68
CA ASP A 523 -37.90 26.06 19.40
C ASP A 523 -38.02 25.93 20.94
N LEU A 524 -38.51 24.80 21.46
CA LEU A 524 -38.60 24.53 22.90
C LEU A 524 -37.44 23.62 23.35
N LYS A 525 -36.41 24.24 23.95
CA LYS A 525 -35.21 23.57 24.47
C LYS A 525 -35.14 23.67 25.99
N PHE A 526 -34.96 22.54 26.68
CA PHE A 526 -34.57 22.51 28.09
C PHE A 526 -33.10 22.11 28.19
N ASP A 527 -32.23 23.09 28.40
CA ASP A 527 -30.78 22.91 28.43
C ASP A 527 -30.28 22.78 29.88
N TYR A 528 -29.73 21.61 30.25
CA TYR A 528 -28.92 21.47 31.47
C TYR A 528 -27.45 21.25 31.08
N ARG A 529 -26.57 22.17 31.47
CA ARG A 529 -25.14 22.14 31.16
C ARG A 529 -24.34 22.27 32.45
N GLN A 530 -23.41 21.34 32.68
CA GLN A 530 -22.46 21.40 33.80
C GLN A 530 -21.05 21.28 33.23
N ARG A 531 -20.22 22.29 33.53
CA ARG A 531 -18.80 22.36 33.12
C ARG A 531 -17.96 22.35 34.37
N ASN A 532 -16.97 21.46 34.45
CA ASN A 532 -15.93 21.56 35.46
C ASN A 532 -14.72 22.30 34.87
N LEU A 533 -14.09 23.14 35.68
CA LEU A 533 -12.86 23.85 35.34
C LEU A 533 -11.83 23.40 36.36
N ASP A 534 -11.05 22.38 36.01
CA ASP A 534 -9.92 21.99 36.85
C ASP A 534 -8.69 22.76 36.37
N MET A 535 -8.21 23.69 37.19
CA MET A 535 -6.94 24.38 36.93
C MET A 535 -5.83 23.38 37.25
N GLY A 536 -5.27 22.79 36.19
CA GLY A 536 -4.33 21.68 36.23
C GLY A 536 -3.32 21.74 37.37
N LEU A 537 -3.43 20.77 38.29
CA LEU A 537 -2.29 20.34 39.09
C LEU A 537 -1.55 19.28 38.28
N GLN A 538 -0.32 19.61 37.87
CA GLN A 538 0.61 18.63 37.31
C GLN A 538 0.80 17.50 38.33
N SER A 539 0.29 16.30 38.03
CA SER A 539 0.67 15.10 38.75
C SER A 539 2.13 14.78 38.42
N ARG A 540 2.91 14.65 39.49
CA ARG A 540 4.37 14.48 39.50
C ARG A 540 4.83 13.12 39.02
#